data_AF-A0A350V485-F1
#
_entry.id   AF-A0A350V485-F1
#
_cell.length_a   1.000
_cell.length_b   1.000
_cell.length_c   1.000
_cell.angle_alpha   90.00
_cell.angle_beta   90.00
_cell.angle_gamma   90.00
#
_symmetry.space_group_name_H-M   'P 1'
#
loop_
_entity.id
_entity.type
_entity.pdbx_description
1 polymer ?
#
loop_
_entity_poly.entity_id
_entity_poly.type
_entity_poly.pdbx_seq_one_letter_code
_entity_poly.pdbx_strand_id
1 'polypeptide(L)'
;MKNTINHIRFSIIFLLILIPVVSYPQDQDSLLEKIRNIDVTLNEAPDSEENLYMNTVSFQSFYDILSPMGEWIQITKEDIDEDLSDGEGEGRFSASYYDDESYLFIWRPNVSEDWKPYSRGKWEYTDHGWLWTSSDSWGNSTYNYGRWWNSPKYGWVWLPGYTWAPAWVRWKVTGDDNFIGWVPLTPKAKWKSETGITDNNYRYTNKEADWVFVDAVTFTGDITPGGVKNASENSALMKSSTNITDIKVEDDRIITGGPDVNRIEEKTGKKFGRKKLRFSKGNKNTVIGENDVTVPRETFDRSKGEKFQKGKPDKFRKSEKIRKNIRKKKPRNTPPPNRNR
;
A
#
# COMPACT_ATOMS: atom_id res chain seq x y z
N MET A 1 27.00 -81.82 42.60
CA MET A 1 27.84 -82.15 41.41
C MET A 1 28.14 -80.83 40.69
N LYS A 2 29.39 -80.48 40.34
CA LYS A 2 30.33 -81.07 39.34
C LYS A 2 29.86 -80.87 37.88
N ASN A 3 30.80 -80.43 37.03
CA ASN A 3 30.72 -80.10 35.59
C ASN A 3 29.97 -78.76 35.35
N THR A 4 30.59 -77.60 35.05
CA THR A 4 31.94 -77.24 34.52
C THR A 4 32.13 -77.50 33.02
N ILE A 5 32.92 -76.63 32.34
CA ILE A 5 33.42 -76.71 30.93
C ILE A 5 32.33 -76.37 29.87
N ASN A 6 32.50 -75.46 28.89
CA ASN A 6 33.52 -74.44 28.53
C ASN A 6 32.91 -73.51 27.41
N HIS A 7 33.52 -72.47 26.78
CA HIS A 7 34.88 -71.91 26.74
C HIS A 7 34.91 -70.43 26.17
N ILE A 8 36.04 -69.72 26.36
CA ILE A 8 36.69 -68.57 25.65
C ILE A 8 35.94 -67.85 24.46
N ARG A 9 35.97 -66.50 24.31
CA ARG A 9 37.16 -65.74 23.83
C ARG A 9 37.23 -64.22 24.12
N PHE A 10 38.48 -63.79 24.38
CA PHE A 10 39.10 -62.46 24.29
C PHE A 10 38.67 -61.28 25.17
N SER A 11 39.70 -60.69 25.82
CA SER A 11 39.68 -59.44 26.57
C SER A 11 39.89 -58.22 25.66
N ILE A 12 39.46 -57.05 26.11
CA ILE A 12 40.13 -55.76 25.87
C ILE A 12 39.98 -54.90 27.14
N ILE A 13 41.03 -54.16 27.48
CA ILE A 13 41.05 -53.22 28.61
C ILE A 13 40.26 -51.96 28.20
N PHE A 14 39.42 -51.42 29.08
CA PHE A 14 38.86 -50.09 28.88
C PHE A 14 39.22 -49.14 30.02
N LEU A 15 39.63 -47.93 29.64
CA LEU A 15 40.23 -46.93 30.52
C LEU A 15 39.12 -46.11 31.21
N LEU A 16 39.23 -45.86 32.51
CA LEU A 16 38.37 -44.93 33.22
C LEU A 16 38.77 -43.49 32.89
N ILE A 17 38.19 -42.95 31.82
CA ILE A 17 38.35 -41.55 31.42
C ILE A 17 37.29 -40.72 32.15
N LEU A 18 37.73 -39.77 32.97
CA LEU A 18 36.88 -38.72 33.53
C LEU A 18 36.33 -37.87 32.38
N ILE A 19 35.01 -37.89 32.19
CA ILE A 19 34.33 -36.97 31.26
C ILE A 19 34.26 -35.59 31.96
N PRO A 20 34.93 -34.54 31.44
CA PRO A 20 34.69 -33.19 31.93
C PRO A 20 33.27 -32.77 31.55
N VAL A 21 32.51 -32.23 32.50
CA VAL A 21 31.24 -31.57 32.19
C VAL A 21 31.57 -30.27 31.44
N VAL A 22 31.52 -30.33 30.11
CA VAL A 22 31.64 -29.15 29.25
C VAL A 22 30.36 -28.34 29.39
N SER A 23 30.38 -27.38 30.33
CA SER A 23 29.41 -26.29 30.36
C SER A 23 29.54 -25.51 29.06
N TYR A 24 28.64 -25.75 28.11
CA TYR A 24 28.48 -24.89 26.95
C TYR A 24 28.17 -23.47 27.45
N PRO A 25 28.99 -22.45 27.14
CA PRO A 25 28.57 -21.08 27.36
C PRO A 25 27.34 -20.84 26.52
N GLN A 26 26.24 -20.40 27.13
CA GLN A 26 24.93 -20.26 26.47
C GLN A 26 24.85 -18.99 25.62
N ASP A 27 25.78 -18.88 24.68
CA ASP A 27 25.65 -18.18 23.39
C ASP A 27 24.98 -16.79 23.45
N GLN A 28 25.46 -15.97 24.38
CA GLN A 28 25.10 -14.57 24.47
C GLN A 28 25.56 -13.81 23.22
N ASP A 29 26.64 -14.25 22.57
CA ASP A 29 27.18 -13.64 21.35
C ASP A 29 26.29 -13.89 20.12
N SER A 30 25.76 -15.09 19.87
CA SER A 30 24.79 -15.25 18.78
C SER A 30 23.40 -14.71 19.11
N LEU A 31 23.06 -14.51 20.40
CA LEU A 31 21.92 -13.67 20.78
C LEU A 31 22.17 -12.20 20.42
N LEU A 32 23.38 -11.68 20.65
CA LEU A 32 23.76 -10.32 20.25
C LEU A 32 23.85 -10.18 18.72
N GLU A 33 24.35 -11.17 17.98
CA GLU A 33 24.27 -11.19 16.51
C GLU A 33 22.82 -11.25 16.01
N LYS A 34 21.94 -12.05 16.64
CA LYS A 34 20.52 -12.07 16.29
C LYS A 34 19.85 -10.71 16.55
N ILE A 35 20.13 -10.06 17.68
CA ILE A 35 19.64 -8.71 17.98
C ILE A 35 20.17 -7.69 16.96
N ARG A 36 21.47 -7.75 16.63
CA ARG A 36 22.09 -6.89 15.62
C ARG A 36 21.50 -7.10 14.22
N ASN A 37 21.19 -8.34 13.85
CA ASN A 37 20.53 -8.67 12.58
C ASN A 37 19.04 -8.29 12.59
N ILE A 38 18.37 -8.27 13.74
CA ILE A 38 17.00 -7.74 13.90
C ILE A 38 16.98 -6.23 13.62
N ASP A 39 17.95 -5.46 14.13
CA ASP A 39 18.09 -4.04 13.78
C ASP A 39 18.39 -3.85 12.28
N VAL A 40 19.17 -4.74 11.65
CA VAL A 40 19.41 -4.70 10.19
C VAL A 40 18.13 -4.95 9.38
N THR A 41 17.20 -5.81 9.86
CA THR A 41 15.90 -6.01 9.20
C THR A 41 14.90 -4.83 9.34
N LEU A 42 15.32 -3.71 9.91
CA LEU A 42 14.58 -2.43 9.81
C LEU A 42 15.05 -1.57 8.62
N ASN A 43 16.19 -1.89 7.99
CA ASN A 43 16.86 -1.07 6.97
C ASN A 43 16.78 -1.69 5.55
N GLU A 44 15.87 -2.64 5.31
CA GLU A 44 15.46 -2.93 3.94
C GLU A 44 14.63 -1.76 3.40
N ALA A 45 14.89 -1.34 2.15
CA ALA A 45 14.08 -0.32 1.50
C ALA A 45 12.58 -0.71 1.56
N PRO A 46 11.65 0.23 1.84
CA PRO A 46 10.33 -0.02 2.42
C PRO A 46 9.57 -1.26 1.95
N ASP A 47 9.61 -1.52 0.65
CA ASP A 47 9.31 -2.80 0.00
C ASP A 47 10.27 -2.96 -1.21
N SER A 48 11.04 -4.06 -1.29
CA SER A 48 11.91 -4.34 -2.46
C SER A 48 11.09 -4.72 -3.71
N GLU A 49 9.93 -5.33 -3.52
CA GLU A 49 8.79 -5.29 -4.43
C GLU A 49 7.55 -4.83 -3.63
N GLU A 50 7.05 -3.59 -3.84
CA GLU A 50 5.76 -3.14 -3.26
C GLU A 50 4.58 -3.83 -3.98
N ASN A 51 4.47 -5.14 -3.80
CA ASN A 51 3.37 -5.93 -4.32
C ASN A 51 2.15 -5.73 -3.43
N LEU A 52 1.40 -4.66 -3.69
CA LEU A 52 0.19 -4.28 -2.96
C LEU A 52 -0.88 -5.37 -2.87
N TYR A 53 -0.86 -6.39 -3.74
CA TYR A 53 -1.76 -7.55 -3.66
C TYR A 53 -1.35 -8.54 -2.56
N MET A 54 -0.05 -8.61 -2.25
CA MET A 54 0.50 -9.35 -1.10
C MET A 54 0.42 -8.50 0.17
N ASN A 55 0.77 -7.22 0.03
CA ASN A 55 0.87 -6.26 1.12
C ASN A 55 -0.46 -5.49 1.35
N THR A 56 -1.60 -6.08 0.94
CA THR A 56 -2.93 -5.60 1.37
C THR A 56 -3.03 -5.77 2.87
N VAL A 57 -3.15 -4.67 3.60
CA VAL A 57 -3.20 -4.76 5.07
C VAL A 57 -4.49 -5.43 5.52
N SER A 58 -4.41 -6.16 6.62
CA SER A 58 -5.56 -6.77 7.27
C SER A 58 -5.86 -6.13 8.62
N PHE A 59 -5.74 -4.80 8.68
CA PHE A 59 -5.85 -4.03 9.92
C PHE A 59 -7.28 -3.69 10.28
N GLN A 60 -7.67 -4.15 11.47
CA GLN A 60 -8.88 -3.70 12.13
C GLN A 60 -8.91 -2.18 12.33
N SER A 61 -7.77 -1.50 12.54
CA SER A 61 -7.75 -0.03 12.69
C SER A 61 -8.30 0.72 11.47
N PHE A 62 -7.88 0.38 10.25
CA PHE A 62 -8.48 0.98 9.04
C PHE A 62 -9.93 0.53 8.85
N TYR A 63 -10.28 -0.73 9.18
CA TYR A 63 -11.67 -1.17 9.11
C TYR A 63 -12.58 -0.38 10.06
N ASP A 64 -12.17 -0.17 11.31
CA ASP A 64 -12.90 0.57 12.34
C ASP A 64 -13.00 2.06 12.02
N ILE A 65 -11.90 2.70 11.62
CA ILE A 65 -11.87 4.13 11.28
C ILE A 65 -12.76 4.41 10.05
N LEU A 66 -12.72 3.56 9.03
CA LEU A 66 -13.38 3.82 7.74
C LEU A 66 -14.80 3.25 7.62
N SER A 67 -15.20 2.29 8.46
CA SER A 67 -16.57 1.70 8.43
C SER A 67 -17.71 2.70 8.67
N PRO A 68 -17.59 3.75 9.51
CA PRO A 68 -18.64 4.78 9.63
C PRO A 68 -18.76 5.69 8.40
N MET A 69 -17.75 5.71 7.53
CA MET A 69 -17.59 6.71 6.46
C MET A 69 -17.72 6.15 5.04
N GLY A 70 -17.96 4.83 4.90
CA GLY A 70 -18.06 4.19 3.59
C GLY A 70 -18.38 2.70 3.66
N GLU A 71 -18.38 2.04 2.51
CA GLU A 71 -18.70 0.63 2.34
C GLU A 71 -17.43 -0.20 2.09
N TRP A 72 -17.20 -1.22 2.91
CA TRP A 72 -16.20 -2.24 2.62
C TRP A 72 -16.74 -3.30 1.65
N ILE A 73 -15.95 -3.65 0.65
CA ILE A 73 -16.30 -4.62 -0.39
C ILE A 73 -15.22 -5.71 -0.43
N GLN A 74 -15.63 -6.97 -0.26
CA GLN A 74 -14.77 -8.13 -0.51
C GLN A 74 -14.74 -8.41 -2.02
N ILE A 75 -13.54 -8.50 -2.60
CA ILE A 75 -13.31 -8.74 -4.03
C ILE A 75 -12.24 -9.85 -4.23
N THR A 76 -12.07 -10.31 -5.47
CA THR A 76 -10.90 -11.15 -5.86
C THR A 76 -9.80 -10.30 -6.49
N LYS A 77 -8.61 -10.88 -6.75
CA LYS A 77 -7.55 -10.16 -7.49
C LYS A 77 -7.99 -9.84 -8.92
N GLU A 78 -8.66 -10.79 -9.57
CA GLU A 78 -9.22 -10.64 -10.93
C GLU A 78 -10.26 -9.52 -11.02
N ASP A 79 -10.94 -9.15 -9.92
CA ASP A 79 -11.81 -7.96 -9.90
C ASP A 79 -10.98 -6.66 -10.07
N ILE A 80 -9.76 -6.59 -9.55
CA ILE A 80 -8.81 -5.47 -9.76
C ILE A 80 -8.15 -5.57 -11.14
N ASP A 81 -7.73 -6.77 -11.55
CA ASP A 81 -7.01 -6.93 -12.83
C ASP A 81 -7.89 -6.62 -14.04
N GLU A 82 -9.21 -6.89 -13.98
CA GLU A 82 -10.24 -6.40 -14.91
C GLU A 82 -10.44 -4.88 -14.83
N ASP A 83 -10.60 -4.31 -13.63
CA ASP A 83 -10.84 -2.87 -13.46
C ASP A 83 -9.67 -2.01 -13.96
N LEU A 84 -8.47 -2.60 -13.98
CA LEU A 84 -7.21 -1.98 -14.39
C LEU A 84 -6.61 -2.66 -15.64
N SER A 85 -7.39 -3.29 -16.51
CA SER A 85 -6.88 -3.86 -17.76
C SER A 85 -6.76 -2.81 -18.87
N ASP A 86 -5.58 -2.22 -19.06
CA ASP A 86 -5.20 -1.62 -20.34
C ASP A 86 -4.56 -2.66 -21.29
N GLY A 87 -4.71 -2.42 -22.60
CA GLY A 87 -4.55 -3.44 -23.65
C GLY A 87 -3.11 -3.73 -24.08
N GLU A 88 -2.94 -4.81 -24.86
CA GLU A 88 -1.65 -5.26 -25.44
C GLU A 88 -0.51 -5.40 -24.40
N GLY A 89 -0.90 -5.78 -23.18
CA GLY A 89 0.00 -6.01 -22.06
C GLY A 89 -0.30 -7.33 -21.36
N GLU A 90 0.15 -8.46 -21.93
CA GLU A 90 0.36 -9.66 -21.13
C GLU A 90 1.41 -9.35 -20.06
N GLY A 91 0.94 -8.92 -18.88
CA GLY A 91 1.73 -8.99 -17.66
C GLY A 91 2.03 -10.46 -17.40
N ARG A 92 3.21 -10.94 -17.84
CA ARG A 92 3.73 -12.29 -17.61
C ARG A 92 4.11 -12.55 -16.15
N PHE A 93 3.13 -12.35 -15.27
CA PHE A 93 2.96 -13.12 -14.04
C PHE A 93 1.75 -14.02 -14.25
N SER A 94 2.05 -15.24 -14.69
CA SER A 94 1.12 -16.37 -14.62
C SER A 94 0.45 -16.42 -13.24
N ALA A 95 -0.86 -16.68 -13.21
CA ALA A 95 -1.58 -17.01 -11.98
C ALA A 95 -1.19 -18.42 -11.53
N SER A 96 0.01 -18.53 -10.96
CA SER A 96 0.61 -19.76 -10.45
C SER A 96 1.32 -19.46 -9.13
N TYR A 97 1.08 -20.29 -8.11
CA TYR A 97 1.46 -20.09 -6.70
C TYR A 97 0.68 -19.01 -5.92
N TYR A 98 -0.59 -18.79 -6.28
CA TYR A 98 -1.59 -18.27 -5.36
C TYR A 98 -2.75 -19.25 -5.23
N ASP A 99 -3.27 -19.39 -4.01
CA ASP A 99 -4.48 -20.14 -3.73
C ASP A 99 -5.70 -19.32 -4.21
N ASP A 100 -6.59 -19.93 -5.00
CA ASP A 100 -7.70 -19.31 -5.76
C ASP A 100 -8.79 -18.68 -4.85
N GLU A 101 -8.60 -18.69 -3.54
CA GLU A 101 -9.50 -18.11 -2.52
C GLU A 101 -8.91 -16.89 -1.80
N SER A 102 -7.82 -16.30 -2.32
CA SER A 102 -7.12 -15.13 -1.75
C SER A 102 -7.90 -13.80 -1.88
N TYR A 103 -9.07 -13.72 -1.24
CA TYR A 103 -9.90 -12.51 -1.20
C TYR A 103 -9.16 -11.29 -0.62
N LEU A 104 -9.50 -10.11 -1.17
CA LEU A 104 -9.05 -8.80 -0.73
C LEU A 104 -10.26 -7.96 -0.25
N PHE A 105 -10.01 -6.92 0.54
CA PHE A 105 -11.04 -5.98 1.00
C PHE A 105 -10.68 -4.56 0.53
N ILE A 106 -11.62 -3.91 -0.16
CA ILE A 106 -11.49 -2.54 -0.68
C ILE A 106 -12.52 -1.65 -0.01
N TRP A 107 -12.23 -0.37 0.12
CA TRP A 107 -13.15 0.61 0.70
C TRP A 107 -13.69 1.56 -0.35
N ARG A 108 -14.99 1.88 -0.25
CA ARG A 108 -15.69 2.88 -1.07
C ARG A 108 -16.22 4.00 -0.16
N PRO A 109 -15.74 5.24 -0.28
CA PRO A 109 -16.23 6.36 0.52
C PRO A 109 -17.71 6.66 0.25
N ASN A 110 -18.42 7.19 1.25
CA ASN A 110 -19.76 7.76 1.07
C ASN A 110 -19.64 9.26 0.70
N VAL A 111 -19.66 9.55 -0.60
CA VAL A 111 -19.39 10.88 -1.19
C VAL A 111 -20.35 11.18 -2.34
N SER A 112 -20.36 12.44 -2.78
CA SER A 112 -21.03 12.88 -4.00
C SER A 112 -20.36 12.32 -5.26
N GLU A 113 -21.10 12.28 -6.37
CA GLU A 113 -20.69 11.64 -7.64
C GLU A 113 -19.55 12.39 -8.36
N ASP A 114 -19.39 13.68 -8.08
CA ASP A 114 -18.30 14.55 -8.57
C ASP A 114 -16.99 14.40 -7.78
N TRP A 115 -17.02 13.76 -6.61
CA TRP A 115 -15.85 13.64 -5.75
C TRP A 115 -14.76 12.78 -6.38
N LYS A 116 -13.51 13.19 -6.15
CA LYS A 116 -12.30 12.45 -6.53
C LYS A 116 -11.33 12.42 -5.35
N PRO A 117 -10.53 11.34 -5.20
CA PRO A 117 -9.37 11.37 -4.33
C PRO A 117 -8.47 12.56 -4.69
N TYR A 118 -7.92 13.24 -3.67
CA TYR A 118 -7.06 14.41 -3.82
C TYR A 118 -7.72 15.65 -4.49
N SER A 119 -9.05 15.84 -4.38
CA SER A 119 -9.72 17.10 -4.82
C SER A 119 -10.22 18.01 -3.69
N ARG A 120 -10.00 17.64 -2.41
CA ARG A 120 -10.38 18.42 -1.22
C ARG A 120 -9.25 18.46 -0.18
N GLY A 121 -8.53 19.58 -0.11
CA GLY A 121 -7.31 19.69 0.69
C GLY A 121 -6.32 20.70 0.11
N LYS A 122 -5.03 20.59 0.46
CA LYS A 122 -3.95 21.36 -0.14
C LYS A 122 -2.61 20.62 -0.14
N TRP A 123 -1.74 21.07 -1.04
CA TRP A 123 -0.35 20.61 -1.15
C TRP A 123 0.57 21.45 -0.27
N GLU A 124 1.25 20.80 0.67
CA GLU A 124 2.26 21.40 1.55
C GLU A 124 3.66 20.92 1.09
N TYR A 125 4.61 21.85 0.92
CA TYR A 125 5.98 21.49 0.53
C TYR A 125 6.83 21.17 1.77
N THR A 126 7.40 19.96 1.84
CA THR A 126 8.06 19.44 3.04
C THR A 126 9.49 18.95 2.81
N ASP A 127 10.19 18.55 3.87
CA ASP A 127 11.45 17.82 3.75
C ASP A 127 11.32 16.44 3.08
N HIS A 128 10.10 15.89 2.96
CA HIS A 128 9.76 14.72 2.14
C HIS A 128 9.21 15.06 0.74
N GLY A 129 9.21 16.33 0.31
CA GLY A 129 8.58 16.76 -0.94
C GLY A 129 7.11 17.15 -0.77
N TRP A 130 6.27 16.95 -1.79
CA TRP A 130 4.87 17.39 -1.79
C TRP A 130 3.97 16.46 -0.96
N LEU A 131 3.55 16.93 0.21
CA LEU A 131 2.59 16.30 1.09
C LEU A 131 1.17 16.71 0.70
N TRP A 132 0.26 15.74 0.54
CA TRP A 132 -1.17 16.03 0.50
C TRP A 132 -1.72 16.14 1.93
N THR A 133 -2.35 17.27 2.24
CA THR A 133 -3.13 17.44 3.47
C THR A 133 -4.60 17.58 3.08
N SER A 134 -5.47 16.71 3.59
CA SER A 134 -6.88 16.67 3.15
C SER A 134 -7.85 17.25 4.17
N SER A 135 -8.92 17.84 3.66
CA SER A 135 -10.11 18.23 4.42
C SER A 135 -11.08 17.05 4.66
N ASP A 136 -10.82 15.88 4.07
CA ASP A 136 -11.63 14.68 4.26
C ASP A 136 -11.31 13.99 5.60
N SER A 137 -12.33 13.57 6.34
CA SER A 137 -12.21 12.94 7.67
C SER A 137 -11.51 11.57 7.69
N TRP A 138 -11.36 10.94 6.52
CA TRP A 138 -10.58 9.71 6.30
C TRP A 138 -9.16 9.96 5.77
N GLY A 139 -8.81 11.22 5.47
CA GLY A 139 -7.68 11.55 4.60
C GLY A 139 -6.32 11.12 5.14
N ASN A 140 -6.13 11.28 6.45
CA ASN A 140 -4.95 10.81 7.20
C ASN A 140 -4.66 9.31 7.01
N SER A 141 -5.68 8.51 6.69
CA SER A 141 -5.53 7.09 6.35
C SER A 141 -5.34 6.89 4.85
N THR A 142 -6.26 7.35 4.02
CA THR A 142 -6.36 6.85 2.63
C THR A 142 -5.51 7.59 1.60
N TYR A 143 -4.87 8.72 1.95
CA TYR A 143 -4.00 9.46 1.02
C TYR A 143 -2.51 9.19 1.23
N ASN A 144 -2.12 8.87 2.46
CA ASN A 144 -0.73 8.53 2.78
C ASN A 144 -0.44 7.01 2.71
N TYR A 145 -1.49 6.18 2.73
CA TYR A 145 -1.40 4.72 2.67
C TYR A 145 -2.23 4.15 1.51
N GLY A 146 -1.92 2.91 1.11
CA GLY A 146 -2.68 2.17 0.10
C GLY A 146 -2.62 2.79 -1.30
N ARG A 147 -3.63 2.53 -2.14
CA ARG A 147 -3.79 3.09 -3.50
C ARG A 147 -5.26 3.25 -3.88
N TRP A 148 -5.57 4.19 -4.78
CA TRP A 148 -6.92 4.45 -5.28
C TRP A 148 -7.06 4.13 -6.79
N TRP A 149 -8.25 3.73 -7.22
CA TRP A 149 -8.63 3.70 -8.64
C TRP A 149 -10.14 3.92 -8.82
N ASN A 150 -10.51 4.30 -10.04
CA ASN A 150 -11.90 4.52 -10.42
C ASN A 150 -12.49 3.25 -11.07
N SER A 151 -12.95 2.33 -10.20
CA SER A 151 -13.57 1.06 -10.58
C SER A 151 -14.79 1.29 -11.48
N PRO A 152 -14.86 0.67 -12.68
CA PRO A 152 -16.07 0.70 -13.51
C PRO A 152 -17.32 0.11 -12.81
N LYS A 153 -17.12 -0.69 -11.75
CA LYS A 153 -18.18 -1.38 -11.00
C LYS A 153 -18.65 -0.59 -9.77
N TYR A 154 -17.77 0.25 -9.19
CA TYR A 154 -17.99 0.87 -7.88
C TYR A 154 -17.68 2.37 -7.80
N GLY A 155 -17.13 2.99 -8.84
CA GLY A 155 -16.54 4.34 -8.77
C GLY A 155 -15.20 4.33 -8.04
N TRP A 156 -14.83 5.44 -7.42
CA TRP A 156 -13.59 5.53 -6.64
C TRP A 156 -13.57 4.58 -5.45
N VAL A 157 -12.52 3.75 -5.40
CA VAL A 157 -12.27 2.76 -4.35
C VAL A 157 -10.79 2.72 -3.96
N TRP A 158 -10.54 2.34 -2.71
CA TRP A 158 -9.21 2.29 -2.09
C TRP A 158 -8.82 0.86 -1.72
N LEU A 159 -7.59 0.46 -2.06
CA LEU A 159 -6.94 -0.76 -1.59
C LEU A 159 -5.99 -0.38 -0.44
N PRO A 160 -6.15 -0.95 0.76
CA PRO A 160 -5.24 -0.70 1.88
C PRO A 160 -3.79 -1.16 1.59
N GLY A 161 -2.78 -0.46 2.12
CA GLY A 161 -1.37 -0.84 2.04
C GLY A 161 -0.57 -0.31 3.24
N TYR A 162 0.53 -0.99 3.62
CA TYR A 162 1.31 -0.65 4.83
C TYR A 162 2.16 0.62 4.69
N THR A 163 2.57 0.96 3.47
CA THR A 163 3.69 1.88 3.25
C THR A 163 3.22 3.34 3.20
N TRP A 164 3.77 4.16 4.11
CA TRP A 164 3.43 5.59 4.25
C TRP A 164 4.25 6.42 3.25
N ALA A 165 3.58 7.31 2.51
CA ALA A 165 4.19 8.36 1.71
C ALA A 165 3.45 9.70 1.87
N PRO A 166 4.06 10.86 1.52
CA PRO A 166 3.37 12.14 1.60
C PRO A 166 2.19 12.26 0.62
N ALA A 167 2.25 11.58 -0.53
CA ALA A 167 1.10 11.31 -1.39
C ALA A 167 1.38 10.16 -2.37
N TRP A 168 0.37 9.34 -2.68
CA TRP A 168 0.46 8.30 -3.72
C TRP A 168 -0.21 8.76 -5.02
N VAL A 169 0.41 9.71 -5.71
CA VAL A 169 -0.08 10.32 -6.97
C VAL A 169 0.94 10.27 -8.11
N ARG A 170 0.44 10.36 -9.34
CA ARG A 170 1.20 10.75 -10.52
C ARG A 170 1.07 12.24 -10.75
N TRP A 171 2.06 12.84 -11.38
CA TRP A 171 2.08 14.27 -11.70
C TRP A 171 2.15 14.57 -13.19
N LYS A 172 1.52 15.67 -13.57
CA LYS A 172 1.58 16.32 -14.87
C LYS A 172 1.70 17.83 -14.72
N VAL A 173 2.36 18.48 -15.66
CA VAL A 173 2.33 19.94 -15.85
C VAL A 173 2.15 20.25 -17.32
N THR A 174 1.38 21.28 -17.67
CA THR A 174 1.27 21.74 -19.07
C THR A 174 2.56 22.42 -19.51
N GLY A 175 2.90 22.36 -20.80
CA GLY A 175 4.17 22.87 -21.34
C GLY A 175 4.38 24.39 -21.26
N ASP A 176 3.39 25.12 -20.75
CA ASP A 176 3.38 26.56 -20.44
C ASP A 176 3.39 26.83 -18.91
N ASP A 177 3.57 25.78 -18.10
CA ASP A 177 3.46 25.74 -16.63
C ASP A 177 2.15 26.35 -16.06
N ASN A 178 1.10 26.50 -16.87
CA ASN A 178 -0.16 27.12 -16.41
C ASN A 178 -1.04 26.18 -15.58
N PHE A 179 -1.06 24.88 -15.87
CA PHE A 179 -1.91 23.92 -15.17
C PHE A 179 -1.11 22.75 -14.63
N ILE A 180 -1.38 22.41 -13.38
CA ILE A 180 -0.78 21.30 -12.66
C ILE A 180 -1.84 20.22 -12.48
N GLY A 181 -1.51 19.00 -12.88
CA GLY A 181 -2.39 17.85 -12.86
C GLY A 181 -1.87 16.72 -11.98
N TRP A 182 -2.76 16.05 -11.26
CA TRP A 182 -2.45 14.81 -10.57
C TRP A 182 -3.59 13.80 -10.68
N VAL A 183 -3.24 12.52 -10.47
CA VAL A 183 -4.20 11.42 -10.36
C VAL A 183 -3.60 10.35 -9.43
N PRO A 184 -4.39 9.59 -8.68
CA PRO A 184 -3.84 8.54 -7.84
C PRO A 184 -3.04 7.48 -8.62
N LEU A 185 -1.99 6.99 -7.97
CA LEU A 185 -1.40 5.70 -8.32
C LEU A 185 -2.40 4.59 -7.97
N THR A 186 -2.52 3.61 -8.87
CA THR A 186 -3.42 2.46 -8.71
C THR A 186 -2.68 1.26 -8.12
N PRO A 187 -3.37 0.19 -7.69
CA PRO A 187 -2.75 -1.08 -7.29
C PRO A 187 -1.77 -1.73 -8.29
N LYS A 188 -1.80 -1.37 -9.60
CA LYS A 188 -0.79 -1.81 -10.58
C LYS A 188 0.50 -0.96 -10.58
N ALA A 189 0.67 -0.06 -9.61
CA ALA A 189 1.90 0.70 -9.41
C ALA A 189 3.07 -0.23 -9.11
N LYS A 190 4.14 -0.16 -9.92
CA LYS A 190 5.34 -0.98 -9.75
C LYS A 190 6.47 -0.14 -9.18
N TRP A 191 6.80 -0.38 -7.93
CA TRP A 191 8.06 0.06 -7.35
C TRP A 191 9.24 -0.62 -8.06
N LYS A 192 10.35 0.09 -8.22
CA LYS A 192 11.67 -0.47 -8.55
C LYS A 192 12.67 -0.10 -7.47
N SER A 193 13.49 -1.06 -7.05
CA SER A 193 14.57 -0.85 -6.08
C SER A 193 15.54 0.27 -6.47
N GLU A 194 15.80 0.47 -7.76
CA GLU A 194 16.82 1.41 -8.25
C GLU A 194 16.28 2.83 -8.52
N THR A 195 14.97 2.96 -8.76
CA THR A 195 14.36 4.22 -9.25
C THR A 195 13.02 4.59 -8.63
N GLY A 196 12.50 3.82 -7.66
CA GLY A 196 11.16 4.00 -7.12
C GLY A 196 10.05 3.89 -8.17
N ILE A 197 9.16 4.88 -8.25
CA ILE A 197 8.09 5.00 -9.26
C ILE A 197 8.33 6.26 -10.09
N THR A 198 8.49 6.09 -11.40
CA THR A 198 8.76 7.16 -12.36
C THR A 198 7.77 7.15 -13.53
N ASP A 199 7.94 8.07 -14.47
CA ASP A 199 7.21 8.11 -15.72
C ASP A 199 7.36 6.83 -16.59
N ASN A 200 8.54 6.22 -16.58
CA ASN A 200 8.93 5.14 -17.49
C ASN A 200 8.65 3.72 -16.96
N ASN A 201 8.44 3.54 -15.66
CA ASN A 201 8.23 2.21 -15.07
C ASN A 201 6.76 1.86 -14.75
N TYR A 202 5.84 2.84 -14.79
CA TYR A 202 4.41 2.63 -14.55
C TYR A 202 3.57 2.67 -15.84
N ARG A 203 3.22 1.49 -16.33
CA ARG A 203 2.30 1.28 -17.45
C ARG A 203 0.89 0.92 -16.95
N TYR A 204 0.18 1.93 -16.47
CA TYR A 204 -1.28 1.94 -16.44
C TYR A 204 -1.79 3.34 -16.83
N THR A 205 -2.83 3.40 -17.66
CA THR A 205 -3.43 4.66 -18.12
C THR A 205 -4.74 4.97 -17.40
N ASN A 206 -4.67 5.79 -16.34
CA ASN A 206 -5.85 6.42 -15.74
C ASN A 206 -6.63 7.20 -16.81
N LYS A 207 -7.97 7.20 -16.76
CA LYS A 207 -8.82 7.91 -17.73
C LYS A 207 -8.54 9.41 -17.65
N GLU A 208 -8.63 10.15 -18.74
CA GLU A 208 -8.42 11.62 -18.72
C GLU A 208 -9.34 12.30 -17.69
N ALA A 209 -10.60 11.83 -17.57
CA ALA A 209 -11.56 12.31 -16.57
C ALA A 209 -11.19 12.00 -15.11
N ASP A 210 -10.32 11.02 -14.83
CA ASP A 210 -9.88 10.69 -13.47
C ASP A 210 -8.94 11.74 -12.88
N TRP A 211 -8.21 12.47 -13.73
CA TRP A 211 -7.25 13.49 -13.29
C TRP A 211 -7.95 14.69 -12.62
N VAL A 212 -7.26 15.27 -11.65
CA VAL A 212 -7.53 16.58 -11.07
C VAL A 212 -6.52 17.55 -11.67
N PHE A 213 -6.99 18.67 -12.22
CA PHE A 213 -6.14 19.78 -12.67
C PHE A 213 -6.55 21.06 -11.95
N VAL A 214 -5.57 21.91 -11.64
CA VAL A 214 -5.76 23.27 -11.09
C VAL A 214 -4.85 24.25 -11.83
N ASP A 215 -5.11 25.55 -11.67
CA ASP A 215 -4.15 26.57 -12.09
C ASP A 215 -2.91 26.54 -11.18
N ALA A 216 -1.72 26.68 -11.75
CA ALA A 216 -0.49 26.74 -10.98
C ALA A 216 -0.49 27.88 -9.93
N VAL A 217 -1.26 28.96 -10.13
CA VAL A 217 -1.36 30.05 -9.14
C VAL A 217 -2.23 29.70 -7.91
N THR A 218 -3.08 28.68 -8.01
CA THR A 218 -3.95 28.19 -6.92
C THR A 218 -3.50 26.87 -6.31
N PHE A 219 -2.49 26.21 -6.89
CA PHE A 219 -2.00 24.88 -6.53
C PHE A 219 -1.67 24.66 -5.04
N THR A 220 -1.06 25.65 -4.38
CA THR A 220 -0.70 25.61 -2.94
C THR A 220 -1.76 26.26 -2.03
N GLY A 221 -2.92 26.63 -2.58
CA GLY A 221 -4.07 27.11 -1.82
C GLY A 221 -4.97 25.96 -1.36
N ASP A 222 -6.06 26.29 -0.67
CA ASP A 222 -7.10 25.32 -0.33
C ASP A 222 -7.91 24.93 -1.58
N ILE A 223 -7.63 23.73 -2.10
CA ILE A 223 -8.26 23.13 -3.26
C ILE A 223 -9.64 22.59 -2.86
N THR A 224 -10.65 23.01 -3.61
CA THR A 224 -12.06 22.62 -3.45
C THR A 224 -12.62 22.11 -4.78
N PRO A 225 -13.77 21.39 -4.79
CA PRO A 225 -14.36 20.88 -6.03
C PRO A 225 -14.75 21.97 -7.05
N GLY A 226 -14.98 23.21 -6.62
CA GLY A 226 -15.20 24.35 -7.50
C GLY A 226 -13.92 25.05 -7.99
N GLY A 227 -12.75 24.70 -7.45
CA GLY A 227 -11.45 25.25 -7.83
C GLY A 227 -10.62 24.34 -8.76
N VAL A 228 -11.11 23.13 -9.03
CA VAL A 228 -10.50 22.20 -10.00
C VAL A 228 -11.12 22.37 -11.39
N LYS A 229 -10.38 22.04 -12.44
CA LYS A 229 -10.87 22.06 -13.82
C LYS A 229 -11.92 20.97 -14.06
N ASN A 230 -12.85 21.23 -14.96
CA ASN A 230 -13.91 20.29 -15.32
C ASN A 230 -13.31 19.07 -16.03
N ALA A 231 -13.89 17.88 -15.81
CA ALA A 231 -13.40 16.65 -16.42
C ALA A 231 -13.44 16.66 -17.97
N SER A 232 -14.22 17.55 -18.57
CA SER A 232 -14.26 17.84 -20.02
C SER A 232 -13.03 18.62 -20.52
N GLU A 233 -12.43 19.49 -19.69
CA GLU A 233 -11.22 20.25 -20.02
C GLU A 233 -9.97 19.36 -20.00
N ASN A 234 -9.98 18.30 -19.17
CA ASN A 234 -8.83 17.40 -18.98
C ASN A 234 -8.27 16.83 -20.29
N SER A 235 -9.09 16.58 -21.32
CA SER A 235 -8.61 16.03 -22.59
C SER A 235 -7.70 16.99 -23.36
N ALA A 236 -7.85 18.31 -23.17
CA ALA A 236 -6.92 19.30 -23.73
C ALA A 236 -5.65 19.41 -22.88
N LEU A 237 -5.83 19.53 -21.55
CA LEU A 237 -4.73 19.65 -20.57
C LEU A 237 -3.79 18.44 -20.60
N MET A 238 -4.34 17.23 -20.74
CA MET A 238 -3.56 15.99 -20.88
C MET A 238 -2.67 16.02 -22.12
N LYS A 239 -3.17 16.52 -23.25
CA LYS A 239 -2.43 16.57 -24.53
C LYS A 239 -1.33 17.64 -24.54
N SER A 240 -1.48 18.72 -23.78
CA SER A 240 -0.45 19.76 -23.63
C SER A 240 0.51 19.52 -22.45
N SER A 241 0.48 18.35 -21.80
CA SER A 241 1.21 18.09 -20.55
C SER A 241 2.30 17.01 -20.64
N THR A 242 3.39 17.25 -19.91
CA THR A 242 4.46 16.28 -19.66
C THR A 242 4.23 15.55 -18.33
N ASN A 243 4.74 14.32 -18.21
CA ASN A 243 4.73 13.58 -16.94
C ASN A 243 5.94 14.01 -16.10
N ILE A 244 5.72 14.36 -14.83
CA ILE A 244 6.77 14.76 -13.88
C ILE A 244 6.73 13.93 -12.59
N THR A 245 6.27 12.68 -12.69
CA THR A 245 6.20 11.75 -11.55
C THR A 245 7.60 11.26 -11.19
N ASP A 246 8.08 11.65 -10.00
CA ASP A 246 9.27 11.13 -9.32
C ASP A 246 8.87 10.77 -7.88
N ILE A 247 8.82 9.48 -7.54
CA ILE A 247 8.68 9.00 -6.17
C ILE A 247 9.81 8.02 -5.92
N LYS A 248 10.63 8.27 -4.90
CA LYS A 248 11.86 7.51 -4.62
C LYS A 248 12.10 7.36 -3.12
N VAL A 249 13.14 6.62 -2.75
CA VAL A 249 13.62 6.53 -1.37
C VAL A 249 14.95 7.27 -1.24
N GLU A 250 15.07 8.08 -0.19
CA GLU A 250 16.21 8.93 0.16
C GLU A 250 16.29 8.97 1.70
N ASP A 251 17.45 8.70 2.31
CA ASP A 251 17.64 8.62 3.78
C ASP A 251 16.53 7.82 4.52
N ASP A 252 16.23 6.62 4.02
CA ASP A 252 15.18 5.68 4.49
C ASP A 252 13.74 6.24 4.49
N ARG A 253 13.50 7.26 3.68
CA ARG A 253 12.21 7.96 3.56
C ARG A 253 11.72 7.91 2.13
N ILE A 254 10.41 7.72 1.96
CA ILE A 254 9.78 8.00 0.67
C ILE A 254 9.69 9.52 0.49
N ILE A 255 10.27 9.97 -0.62
CA ILE A 255 10.23 11.34 -1.14
C ILE A 255 9.25 11.37 -2.31
N THR A 256 8.30 12.29 -2.29
CA THR A 256 7.35 12.50 -3.39
C THR A 256 7.63 13.83 -4.07
N GLY A 257 8.22 13.76 -5.26
CA GLY A 257 8.42 14.89 -6.16
C GLY A 257 7.11 15.39 -6.77
N GLY A 258 7.20 16.10 -7.89
CA GLY A 258 6.09 16.79 -8.53
C GLY A 258 6.57 18.11 -9.16
N PRO A 259 5.75 19.17 -9.16
CA PRO A 259 6.16 20.48 -9.66
C PRO A 259 7.40 21.02 -8.93
N ASP A 260 8.30 21.69 -9.66
CA ASP A 260 9.43 22.39 -9.06
C ASP A 260 8.92 23.58 -8.22
N VAL A 261 9.18 23.54 -6.91
CA VAL A 261 8.73 24.58 -5.98
C VAL A 261 9.19 25.97 -6.39
N ASN A 262 10.39 26.12 -6.96
CA ASN A 262 10.93 27.42 -7.38
C ASN A 262 10.09 28.02 -8.51
N ARG A 263 9.64 27.21 -9.48
CA ARG A 263 8.72 27.66 -10.54
C ARG A 263 7.36 28.06 -9.97
N ILE A 264 6.88 27.37 -8.94
CA ILE A 264 5.62 27.76 -8.27
C ILE A 264 5.79 29.07 -7.51
N GLU A 265 6.94 29.30 -6.85
CA GLU A 265 7.27 30.57 -6.20
C GLU A 265 7.33 31.72 -7.22
N GLU A 266 8.05 31.53 -8.33
CA GLU A 266 8.15 32.50 -9.43
C GLU A 266 6.79 32.84 -10.03
N LYS A 267 5.94 31.83 -10.28
CA LYS A 267 4.63 31.98 -10.92
C LYS A 267 3.53 32.51 -9.97
N THR A 268 3.69 32.36 -8.65
CA THR A 268 2.75 32.88 -7.64
C THR A 268 3.18 34.20 -7.00
N GLY A 269 4.47 34.56 -7.08
CA GLY A 269 5.06 35.64 -6.30
C GLY A 269 5.15 35.38 -4.79
N LYS A 270 4.87 34.14 -4.34
CA LYS A 270 4.89 33.74 -2.92
C LYS A 270 6.11 32.86 -2.65
N LYS A 271 6.63 32.90 -1.43
CA LYS A 271 7.66 31.96 -0.97
C LYS A 271 7.04 30.81 -0.18
N PHE A 272 7.50 29.59 -0.42
CA PHE A 272 7.02 28.34 0.19
C PHE A 272 8.16 27.69 0.95
N GLY A 273 8.32 28.06 2.22
CA GLY A 273 9.32 27.46 3.10
C GLY A 273 9.16 25.94 3.17
N ARG A 274 10.25 25.20 2.94
CA ARG A 274 10.29 23.73 3.01
C ARG A 274 10.05 23.28 4.46
N LYS A 275 8.82 22.87 4.76
CA LYS A 275 8.39 22.54 6.13
C LYS A 275 8.99 21.22 6.61
N LYS A 276 9.35 21.13 7.88
CA LYS A 276 9.78 19.86 8.47
C LYS A 276 8.58 18.94 8.71
N LEU A 277 8.57 17.76 8.11
CA LEU A 277 7.57 16.74 8.39
C LEU A 277 7.82 16.15 9.79
N ARG A 278 6.73 15.90 10.52
CA ARG A 278 6.73 15.19 11.80
C ARG A 278 5.61 14.15 11.83
N PHE A 279 5.82 13.11 12.62
CA PHE A 279 4.85 12.04 12.84
C PHE A 279 4.36 12.07 14.28
N SER A 280 3.05 11.96 14.48
CA SER A 280 2.42 11.74 15.79
C SER A 280 1.71 10.40 15.83
N LYS A 281 1.65 9.76 17.01
CA LYS A 281 1.01 8.44 17.16
C LYS A 281 -0.51 8.55 17.27
N GLY A 282 -1.21 7.63 16.60
CA GLY A 282 -2.66 7.47 16.66
C GLY A 282 -3.44 8.49 15.82
N ASN A 283 -4.76 8.30 15.76
CA ASN A 283 -5.67 9.08 14.92
C ASN A 283 -5.88 10.52 15.47
N LYS A 284 -4.89 11.38 15.23
CA LYS A 284 -4.97 12.84 15.43
C LYS A 284 -5.14 13.55 14.08
N ASN A 285 -5.76 14.73 14.10
CA ASN A 285 -5.78 15.58 12.90
C ASN A 285 -4.36 16.02 12.52
N THR A 286 -4.11 16.17 11.22
CA THR A 286 -2.88 16.81 10.73
C THR A 286 -2.82 18.26 11.20
N VAL A 287 -1.69 18.67 11.76
CA VAL A 287 -1.42 20.03 12.25
C VAL A 287 -0.39 20.68 11.34
N ILE A 288 -0.81 21.75 10.66
CA ILE A 288 0.05 22.54 9.75
C ILE A 288 0.55 23.76 10.53
N GLY A 289 1.85 23.79 10.80
CA GLY A 289 2.56 24.94 11.35
C GLY A 289 3.12 25.84 10.24
N GLU A 290 3.84 26.88 10.66
CA GLU A 290 4.59 27.77 9.77
C GLU A 290 5.80 27.05 9.17
N ASN A 291 6.58 26.36 10.01
CA ASN A 291 7.86 25.75 9.66
C ASN A 291 7.84 24.21 9.66
N ASP A 292 6.74 23.59 10.07
CA ASP A 292 6.56 22.15 10.14
C ASP A 292 5.12 21.69 9.86
N VAL A 293 4.97 20.41 9.53
CA VAL A 293 3.66 19.75 9.42
C VAL A 293 3.71 18.45 10.22
N THR A 294 2.82 18.31 11.20
CA THR A 294 2.69 17.08 11.99
C THR A 294 1.49 16.28 11.50
N VAL A 295 1.75 15.16 10.83
CA VAL A 295 0.71 14.20 10.42
C VAL A 295 0.56 13.10 11.48
N PRO A 296 -0.60 12.44 11.63
CA PRO A 296 -0.65 11.14 12.28
C PRO A 296 0.10 10.10 11.44
N ARG A 297 0.71 9.12 12.11
CA ARG A 297 1.28 7.93 11.46
C ARG A 297 0.94 6.70 12.31
N GLU A 298 0.39 5.70 11.66
CA GLU A 298 0.15 4.40 12.28
C GLU A 298 1.49 3.71 12.57
N THR A 299 1.65 3.20 13.77
CA THR A 299 2.88 2.52 14.21
C THR A 299 2.69 1.01 14.17
N PHE A 300 2.85 0.44 12.98
CA PHE A 300 2.75 -1.01 12.75
C PHE A 300 3.88 -1.76 13.46
N ASP A 301 3.54 -2.82 14.18
CA ASP A 301 4.53 -3.59 14.94
C ASP A 301 4.97 -4.82 14.16
N ARG A 302 5.83 -4.59 13.14
CA ARG A 302 6.47 -5.66 12.36
C ARG A 302 7.21 -6.68 13.25
N SER A 303 7.66 -6.30 14.46
CA SER A 303 8.45 -7.14 15.36
C SER A 303 7.64 -8.20 16.13
N LYS A 304 6.37 -7.92 16.47
CA LYS A 304 5.52 -8.86 17.22
C LYS A 304 5.03 -10.05 16.41
N GLY A 305 5.37 -10.12 15.11
CA GLY A 305 4.83 -11.12 14.21
C GLY A 305 3.30 -11.02 14.15
N GLU A 306 2.78 -9.82 13.85
CA GLU A 306 1.36 -9.60 13.56
C GLU A 306 0.89 -10.71 12.61
N LYS A 307 0.06 -11.61 13.12
CA LYS A 307 -0.27 -12.83 12.40
C LYS A 307 -0.97 -12.45 11.10
N PHE A 308 -0.53 -13.02 9.98
CA PHE A 308 -1.25 -13.01 8.70
C PHE A 308 -2.61 -13.75 8.73
N GLN A 309 -3.23 -13.88 9.90
CA GLN A 309 -4.69 -13.97 9.99
C GLN A 309 -5.25 -12.71 9.36
N LYS A 310 -5.79 -12.83 8.15
CA LYS A 310 -6.49 -11.73 7.47
C LYS A 310 -7.66 -11.27 8.35
N GLY A 311 -7.41 -10.26 9.17
CA GLY A 311 -8.42 -9.37 9.70
C GLY A 311 -9.33 -8.94 8.56
N LYS A 312 -10.62 -8.84 8.85
CA LYS A 312 -11.67 -8.51 7.90
C LYS A 312 -12.54 -7.44 8.55
N PRO A 313 -13.13 -6.51 7.78
CA PRO A 313 -14.15 -5.63 8.33
C PRO A 313 -15.33 -6.48 8.82
N ASP A 314 -15.97 -6.07 9.93
CA ASP A 314 -17.12 -6.79 10.50
C ASP A 314 -18.32 -6.83 9.55
N LYS A 315 -18.45 -5.79 8.71
CA LYS A 315 -19.53 -5.60 7.74
C LYS A 315 -18.93 -5.30 6.37
N PHE A 316 -19.25 -6.12 5.37
CA PHE A 316 -18.81 -5.90 4.00
C PHE A 316 -19.77 -6.50 2.97
N ARG A 317 -19.77 -5.93 1.77
CA ARG A 317 -20.44 -6.48 0.58
C ARG A 317 -19.51 -7.44 -0.16
N LYS A 318 -19.96 -8.64 -0.49
CA LYS A 318 -19.22 -9.51 -1.44
C LYS A 318 -19.44 -9.07 -2.89
N SER A 319 -18.38 -9.04 -3.71
CA SER A 319 -18.45 -8.77 -5.15
C SER A 319 -19.35 -9.77 -5.87
N GLU A 320 -19.83 -9.41 -7.06
CA GLU A 320 -20.71 -10.29 -7.82
C GLU A 320 -20.00 -11.58 -8.26
N LYS A 321 -18.69 -11.50 -8.54
CA LYS A 321 -17.81 -12.64 -8.84
C LYS A 321 -17.73 -13.61 -7.66
N ILE A 322 -17.49 -13.11 -6.44
CA ILE A 322 -17.50 -13.94 -5.22
C ILE A 322 -18.90 -14.56 -4.99
N ARG A 323 -19.99 -13.79 -5.16
CA ARG A 323 -21.37 -14.31 -5.05
C ARG A 323 -21.63 -15.45 -6.05
N LYS A 324 -21.16 -15.31 -7.30
CA LYS A 324 -21.22 -16.34 -8.34
C LYS A 324 -20.40 -17.57 -7.97
N ASN A 325 -19.17 -17.41 -7.48
CA ASN A 325 -18.29 -18.52 -7.09
C ASN A 325 -18.84 -19.31 -5.89
N ILE A 326 -19.37 -18.65 -4.86
CA ILE A 326 -20.04 -19.31 -3.73
C ILE A 326 -21.30 -20.07 -4.19
N ARG A 327 -22.07 -19.54 -5.15
CA ARG A 327 -23.22 -20.25 -5.73
C ARG A 327 -22.79 -21.51 -6.51
N LYS A 328 -21.68 -21.46 -7.26
CA LYS A 328 -21.12 -22.62 -7.97
C LYS A 328 -20.60 -23.71 -7.02
N LYS A 329 -20.01 -23.34 -5.87
CA LYS A 329 -19.47 -24.28 -4.87
C LYS A 329 -20.53 -24.94 -3.97
N LYS A 330 -21.81 -24.51 -4.01
CA LYS A 330 -22.88 -25.26 -3.35
C LYS A 330 -23.21 -26.53 -4.16
N PRO A 331 -23.29 -27.72 -3.54
CA PRO A 331 -23.76 -28.91 -4.25
C PRO A 331 -25.18 -28.67 -4.77
N ARG A 332 -25.47 -29.16 -5.98
CA ARG A 332 -26.85 -29.32 -6.42
C ARG A 332 -27.50 -30.35 -5.50
N ASN A 333 -28.64 -30.01 -4.90
CA ASN A 333 -29.45 -31.00 -4.19
C ASN A 333 -29.92 -32.05 -5.21
N THR A 334 -29.26 -33.20 -5.24
CA THR A 334 -29.77 -34.39 -5.93
C THR A 334 -31.15 -34.71 -5.34
N PRO A 335 -32.19 -34.95 -6.15
CA PRO A 335 -33.44 -35.49 -5.63
C PRO A 335 -33.15 -36.78 -4.84
N PRO A 336 -33.84 -37.03 -3.71
CA PRO A 336 -33.65 -38.27 -2.98
C PRO A 336 -33.92 -39.47 -3.92
N PRO A 337 -33.13 -40.55 -3.86
CA PRO A 337 -33.29 -41.68 -4.76
C PRO A 337 -34.70 -42.26 -4.61
N ASN A 338 -35.39 -42.42 -5.73
CA ASN A 338 -36.81 -42.74 -5.75
C ASN A 338 -37.06 -44.15 -5.18
N ARG A 339 -37.45 -44.23 -3.91
CA ARG A 339 -37.83 -45.47 -3.21
C ARG A 339 -39.20 -45.95 -3.70
N ASN A 340 -39.23 -46.53 -4.91
CA ASN A 340 -40.32 -47.33 -5.45
C ASN A 340 -39.79 -48.28 -6.52
N ARG A 341 -39.29 -49.43 -6.06
CA ARG A 341 -39.15 -50.71 -6.78
C ARG A 341 -39.24 -51.84 -5.76
#